data_AF-A0A0W0Y010-F1
#
_entry.id   AF-A0A0W0Y010-F1
#
_cell.length_a   1.000
_cell.length_b   1.000
_cell.length_c   1.000
_cell.angle_alpha   90.00
_cell.angle_beta   90.00
_cell.angle_gamma   90.00
#
_symmetry.space_group_name_H-M   'P 1'
#
loop_
_entity.id
_entity.type
_entity.pdbx_description
1 polymer ?
#
loop_
_entity_poly.entity_id
_entity_poly.type
_entity_poly.pdbx_seq_one_letter_code
_entity_poly.pdbx_strand_id
1 'polypeptide(L)'
;MIYVKRNEKGEIWALFDKSMPGLEAVDLDHPGIVEFLNRCDGEHKFKLIQSDLQLIRVLEDLIELLISKNIISITDFPEPVIRKLLARQGIRKKISGAIGMEFDDES
;
A
#
# COMPACT_ATOMS: atom_id res chain seq x y z
N MET A 1 2.80 13.29 10.22
CA MET A 1 3.01 14.55 9.48
C MET A 1 4.43 14.58 8.96
N ILE A 2 4.60 14.97 7.71
CA ILE A 2 5.89 15.14 7.05
C ILE A 2 6.04 16.61 6.64
N TYR A 3 7.27 17.12 6.62
CA TYR A 3 7.53 18.52 6.34
C TYR A 3 8.10 18.68 4.95
N VAL A 4 7.60 19.64 4.18
CA VAL A 4 7.91 19.75 2.76
C VAL A 4 8.36 21.15 2.41
N LYS A 5 9.31 21.23 1.48
CA LYS A 5 9.74 22.49 0.87
C LYS A 5 9.30 22.52 -0.58
N ARG A 6 8.60 23.58 -0.98
CA ARG A 6 8.16 23.78 -2.36
C ARG A 6 9.17 24.62 -3.15
N ASN A 7 9.24 24.40 -4.46
CA ASN A 7 9.96 25.28 -5.38
C ASN A 7 9.11 26.49 -5.78
N GLU A 8 9.65 27.38 -6.62
CA GLU A 8 8.96 28.58 -7.13
C GLU A 8 7.70 28.26 -7.97
N LYS A 9 7.55 27.02 -8.43
CA LYS A 9 6.37 26.52 -9.17
C LYS A 9 5.32 25.89 -8.25
N GLY A 10 5.54 25.86 -6.94
CA GLY A 10 4.64 25.25 -5.96
C GLY A 10 4.77 23.72 -5.82
N GLU A 11 5.74 23.10 -6.48
CA GLU A 11 5.96 21.65 -6.44
C GLU A 11 6.85 21.28 -5.25
N ILE A 12 6.61 20.11 -4.64
CA ILE A 12 7.47 19.61 -3.57
C ILE A 12 8.87 19.31 -4.13
N TRP A 13 9.90 19.95 -3.58
CA TRP A 13 11.30 19.78 -3.97
C TRP A 13 12.11 19.01 -2.92
N ALA A 14 11.66 18.98 -1.67
CA ALA A 14 12.31 18.21 -0.61
C ALA A 14 11.31 17.81 0.49
N LEU A 15 11.58 16.65 1.11
CA LEU A 15 10.87 16.12 2.27
C LEU A 15 11.79 16.11 3.49
N PHE A 16 11.24 16.37 4.67
CA PHE A 16 11.93 16.38 5.95
C PHE A 16 11.10 15.66 7.01
N ASP A 17 11.78 14.96 7.91
CA ASP A 17 11.20 14.25 9.06
C ASP A 17 10.96 15.17 10.27
N LYS A 18 11.52 16.39 10.25
CA LYS A 18 11.42 17.39 11.32
C LYS A 18 11.01 18.76 10.79
N SER A 19 10.28 19.50 11.63
CA SER A 19 9.89 20.88 11.33
C SER A 19 11.10 21.80 11.36
N MET A 20 11.20 22.68 10.36
CA MET A 20 12.20 23.74 10.27
C MET A 20 11.54 25.01 9.70
N PRO A 21 12.13 26.20 9.95
CA PRO A 21 11.59 27.45 9.41
C PRO A 21 11.44 27.41 7.88
N GLY A 22 10.26 27.76 7.39
CA GLY A 22 9.96 27.78 5.95
C GLY A 22 9.57 26.42 5.35
N LEU A 23 9.28 25.42 6.17
CA LEU A 23 8.68 24.16 5.75
C LEU A 23 7.17 24.13 6.02
N GLU A 24 6.43 23.53 5.10
CA GLU A 24 4.99 23.27 5.22
C GLU A 24 4.78 21.87 5.82
N ALA A 25 3.91 21.74 6.82
CA ALA A 25 3.52 20.44 7.34
C ALA A 25 2.37 19.89 6.49
N VAL A 26 2.54 18.67 5.99
CA VAL A 26 1.51 17.95 5.22
C VAL A 26 1.33 16.55 5.78
N ASP A 27 0.18 15.96 5.50
CA ASP A 27 -0.07 14.56 5.81
C ASP A 27 0.70 13.61 4.88
N LEU A 28 0.98 12.39 5.35
CA LEU A 28 1.74 11.41 4.58
C LEU A 28 1.03 10.96 3.29
N ASP A 29 -0.30 11.08 3.24
CA ASP A 29 -1.15 10.76 2.11
C ASP A 29 -1.33 11.94 1.14
N HIS A 30 -0.69 13.08 1.40
CA HIS A 30 -0.78 14.25 0.53
C HIS A 30 -0.31 13.90 -0.90
N PRO A 31 -1.13 14.11 -1.95
CA PRO A 31 -0.81 13.68 -3.33
C PRO A 31 0.55 14.17 -3.86
N GLY A 32 0.94 15.39 -3.49
CA GLY A 32 2.24 15.96 -3.88
C GLY A 32 3.47 15.17 -3.40
N ILE A 33 3.35 14.34 -2.35
CA ILE A 33 4.44 13.47 -1.89
C ILE A 33 4.66 12.34 -2.88
N VAL A 34 3.57 11.74 -3.37
CA VAL A 34 3.61 10.68 -4.38
C VAL A 34 4.22 11.22 -5.67
N GLU A 35 3.82 12.42 -6.08
CA GLU A 35 4.37 13.11 -7.24
C GLU A 35 5.87 13.41 -7.09
N PHE A 36 6.30 13.85 -5.90
CA PHE A 36 7.72 14.06 -5.60
C PHE A 36 8.52 12.76 -5.64
N LEU A 37 8.02 11.69 -5.03
CA LEU A 37 8.67 10.37 -5.03
C LEU A 37 8.79 9.79 -6.45
N ASN A 38 7.76 9.96 -7.28
CA ASN A 38 7.78 9.58 -8.70
C ASN A 38 8.86 10.32 -9.50
N ARG A 39 9.15 11.57 -9.13
CA ARG A 39 10.19 12.38 -9.78
C ARG A 39 11.60 12.07 -9.26
N CYS A 40 11.75 11.71 -7.99
CA CYS A 40 13.04 11.49 -7.34
C CYS A 40 13.66 10.12 -7.63
N ASP A 41 12.85 9.08 -7.73
CA ASP A 41 13.33 7.74 -8.04
C ASP A 41 13.06 7.49 -9.52
N GLY A 42 14.12 7.47 -10.34
CA GLY A 42 14.02 7.27 -11.78
C GLY A 42 13.00 6.18 -12.10
N GLU A 43 12.01 6.51 -12.93
CA GLU A 43 10.68 5.89 -13.05
C GLU A 43 10.59 4.36 -12.83
N HIS A 44 11.65 3.64 -13.14
CA HIS A 44 11.80 2.20 -12.96
C HIS A 44 11.59 1.70 -11.52
N LYS A 45 12.07 2.40 -10.48
CA LYS A 45 11.92 1.90 -9.09
C LYS A 45 10.50 2.02 -8.56
N PHE A 46 9.83 3.15 -8.81
CA PHE A 46 8.43 3.30 -8.44
C PHE A 46 7.54 2.33 -9.23
N LYS A 47 7.79 2.18 -10.53
CA LYS A 47 7.10 1.17 -11.36
C LYS A 47 7.32 -0.25 -10.84
N LEU A 48 8.52 -0.58 -10.37
CA LEU A 48 8.80 -1.88 -9.76
C LEU A 48 8.01 -2.08 -8.47
N ILE A 49 8.03 -1.10 -7.55
CA ILE A 49 7.27 -1.17 -6.30
C ILE A 49 5.77 -1.27 -6.58
N GLN A 50 5.25 -0.51 -7.54
CA GLN A 50 3.85 -0.58 -7.96
C GLN A 50 3.51 -1.96 -8.56
N SER A 51 4.41 -2.51 -9.39
CA SER A 51 4.27 -3.86 -9.94
C SER A 51 4.26 -4.91 -8.83
N ASP A 52 5.15 -4.79 -7.83
CA ASP A 52 5.22 -5.70 -6.69
C ASP A 52 3.94 -5.61 -5.83
N LEU A 53 3.39 -4.40 -5.63
CA LEU A 53 2.14 -4.17 -4.92
C LEU A 53 0.92 -4.73 -5.65
N GLN A 54 0.93 -4.80 -6.98
CA GLN A 54 -0.10 -5.47 -7.76
C GLN A 54 0.09 -6.98 -7.74
N LEU A 55 1.33 -7.45 -7.87
CA LEU A 55 1.67 -8.87 -7.88
C LEU A 55 1.34 -9.57 -6.56
N ILE A 56 1.60 -8.92 -5.42
CA ILE A 56 1.29 -9.52 -4.11
C ILE A 56 -0.19 -9.86 -3.95
N ARG A 57 -1.09 -9.14 -4.62
CA ARG A 57 -2.52 -9.43 -4.62
C ARG A 57 -2.84 -10.70 -5.40
N VAL A 58 -2.26 -10.83 -6.59
CA VAL A 58 -2.40 -12.03 -7.43
C VAL A 58 -1.82 -13.24 -6.74
N LEU A 59 -0.67 -13.10 -6.07
CA LEU A 59 -0.07 -14.16 -5.27
C LEU A 59 -0.96 -14.59 -4.11
N GLU A 60 -1.60 -13.66 -3.41
CA GLU A 60 -2.54 -13.96 -2.33
C GLU A 60 -3.73 -14.79 -2.85
N ASP A 61 -4.36 -14.38 -3.95
CA ASP A 61 -5.48 -15.10 -4.56
C ASP A 61 -5.04 -16.49 -5.08
N LEU A 62 -3.83 -16.60 -5.63
CA LEU A 62 -3.26 -17.89 -6.05
C LEU A 62 -3.04 -18.82 -4.85
N ILE A 63 -2.45 -18.32 -3.76
CA ILE A 63 -2.24 -19.12 -2.55
C ILE A 63 -3.59 -19.61 -2.00
N GLU A 64 -4.59 -18.73 -1.90
CA GLU A 64 -5.95 -19.11 -1.46
C GLU A 64 -6.58 -20.15 -2.39
N LEU A 65 -6.43 -20.00 -3.71
CA LEU A 65 -6.91 -20.97 -4.68
C LEU A 65 -6.24 -22.34 -4.48
N LEU A 66 -4.92 -22.39 -4.33
CA LEU A 66 -4.17 -23.63 -4.14
C LEU A 66 -4.53 -24.31 -2.81
N ILE A 67 -4.74 -23.53 -1.73
CA ILE A 67 -5.22 -24.04 -0.44
C ILE A 67 -6.64 -24.60 -0.59
N SER A 68 -7.55 -23.87 -1.26
CA SER A 68 -8.94 -24.34 -1.46
C SER A 68 -9.03 -25.65 -2.26
N LYS A 69 -8.05 -25.89 -3.13
CA LYS A 69 -7.91 -27.13 -3.91
C LYS A 69 -7.16 -28.23 -3.17
N ASN A 70 -6.76 -28.00 -1.92
CA ASN A 70 -5.91 -28.88 -1.12
C ASN A 70 -4.60 -29.27 -1.83
N ILE A 71 -4.04 -28.38 -2.66
CA ILE A 71 -2.75 -28.61 -3.34
C ILE A 71 -1.59 -28.26 -2.41
N ILE A 72 -1.74 -27.20 -1.61
CA ILE A 72 -0.81 -26.79 -0.56
C ILE A 72 -1.59 -26.50 0.73
N SER A 73 -0.92 -26.58 1.87
CA SER A 73 -1.45 -26.18 3.18
C SER A 73 -0.73 -24.93 3.69
N ILE A 74 -1.40 -24.14 4.54
CA ILE A 74 -0.76 -22.99 5.20
C ILE A 74 0.42 -23.43 6.09
N THR A 75 0.39 -24.66 6.59
CA THR A 75 1.46 -25.26 7.42
C THR A 75 2.70 -25.61 6.63
N ASP A 76 2.64 -25.59 5.30
CA ASP A 76 3.80 -25.86 4.44
C ASP A 76 4.78 -24.66 4.41
N PHE A 77 4.33 -23.50 4.90
CA PHE A 77 5.12 -22.28 4.95
C PHE A 77 5.85 -22.12 6.29
N PRO A 78 7.03 -21.47 6.31
CA PRO A 78 7.68 -21.07 7.56
C PRO A 78 6.81 -20.13 8.39
N GLU A 79 6.94 -20.23 9.70
CA GLU A 79 6.20 -19.43 10.68
C GLU A 79 6.20 -17.90 10.40
N PRO A 80 7.31 -17.26 9.97
CA PRO A 80 7.29 -15.85 9.56
C PRO A 80 6.38 -15.54 8.35
N VAL A 81 6.25 -16.49 7.42
CA VAL A 81 5.40 -16.36 6.22
C VAL A 81 3.94 -16.48 6.60
N ILE A 82 3.60 -17.46 7.44
CA ILE A 82 2.24 -17.67 7.96
C ILE A 82 1.72 -16.40 8.64
N ARG A 83 2.50 -15.80 9.55
CA ARG A 83 2.10 -14.55 10.22
C ARG A 83 1.82 -13.40 9.25
N LYS A 84 2.64 -13.26 8.20
CA LYS A 84 2.45 -12.22 7.17
C LYS A 84 1.16 -12.45 6.37
N LEU A 85 0.91 -13.69 5.96
CA LEU A 85 -0.31 -14.05 5.22
C LEU A 85 -1.57 -13.78 6.07
N LEU A 86 -1.57 -14.22 7.33
CA LEU A 86 -2.71 -14.01 8.24
C LEU A 86 -2.97 -12.51 8.52
N ALA A 87 -1.91 -11.73 8.77
CA ALA A 87 -2.04 -10.28 8.98
C ALA A 87 -2.64 -9.59 7.75
N ARG A 88 -2.20 -9.99 6.55
CA ARG A 88 -2.69 -9.43 5.29
C ARG A 88 -4.15 -9.80 5.01
N GLN A 89 -4.51 -11.07 5.20
CA GLN A 89 -5.91 -11.54 5.09
C GLN A 89 -6.83 -10.82 6.08
N GLY A 90 -6.36 -10.57 7.31
CA GLY A 90 -7.12 -9.83 8.32
C GLY A 90 -7.42 -8.39 7.87
N ILE A 91 -6.45 -7.70 7.28
CA ILE A 91 -6.65 -6.36 6.71
C ILE A 91 -7.64 -6.41 5.54
N ARG A 92 -7.47 -7.38 4.63
CA ARG A 92 -8.37 -7.58 3.48
C ARG A 92 -9.81 -7.76 3.93
N LYS A 93 -10.07 -8.69 4.87
CA LYS A 93 -11.42 -8.96 5.37
C LYS A 93 -12.07 -7.75 6.01
N LYS A 94 -11.30 -6.91 6.71
CA LYS A 94 -11.81 -5.65 7.29
C LYS A 94 -12.19 -4.64 6.21
N ILE A 95 -11.38 -4.49 5.17
CA ILE A 95 -11.64 -3.57 4.07
C ILE A 95 -12.81 -4.08 3.21
N SER A 96 -12.81 -5.36 2.82
CA SER A 96 -13.90 -5.94 2.03
C SER A 96 -15.20 -6.05 2.82
N GLY A 97 -15.13 -6.29 4.13
CA GLY A 97 -16.30 -6.26 5.03
C GLY A 97 -16.83 -4.85 5.28
N ALA A 98 -15.99 -3.81 5.22
CA ALA A 98 -16.41 -2.41 5.27
C ALA A 98 -17.00 -1.92 3.92
N ILE A 99 -16.56 -2.48 2.80
CA ILE A 99 -17.09 -2.20 1.45
C ILE A 99 -18.34 -3.03 1.15
N GLY A 100 -18.58 -4.13 1.88
CA GLY A 100 -19.73 -5.03 1.72
C GLY A 100 -20.99 -4.68 2.51
N MET A 101 -21.09 -3.47 3.07
CA MET A 101 -22.33 -2.94 3.67
C MET A 101 -22.99 -1.89 2.74
N GLU A 102 -23.11 -2.20 1.45
CA GLU A 102 -24.26 -1.70 0.69
C GLU A 102 -25.28 -2.84 0.74
N PHE A 103 -26.24 -2.67 1.64
CA PHE A 103 -27.38 -3.57 1.79
C PHE A 103 -28.21 -3.53 0.51
N ASP A 104 -28.66 -4.71 0.08
CA ASP A 104 -29.86 -4.86 -0.73
C ASP A 104 -30.94 -3.92 -0.18
N ASP A 105 -31.31 -2.89 -0.95
CA ASP A 105 -32.67 -2.37 -0.86
C ASP A 105 -33.54 -3.29 -1.73
N GLU A 106 -34.22 -4.22 -1.07
CA GLU A 106 -35.32 -5.00 -1.62
C GLU A 106 -36.40 -4.08 -2.23
N SER A 107 -36.79 -4.33 -3.49
CA SER A 107 -38.18 -4.50 -3.97
C SER A 107 -38.25 -4.54 -5.50
#